data_AF-A0A2V7H8A5-F1
#
_entry.id   AF-A0A2V7H8A5-F1
#
_cell.length_a   1.000
_cell.length_b   1.000
_cell.length_c   1.000
_cell.angle_alpha   90.00
_cell.angle_beta   90.00
_cell.angle_gamma   90.00
#
_symmetry.space_group_name_H-M   'P 1'
#
loop_
_entity.id
_entity.type
_entity.pdbx_description
1 polymer ?
#
loop_
_entity_poly.entity_id
_entity_poly.type
_entity_poly.pdbx_seq_one_letter_code
_entity_poly.pdbx_strand_id
1 'polypeptide(L)'
;PRTDADRAWSEYNHHVSGLFVLLMGTLAIAHVSGRARWARHWPLALLGLAAFMLVRNDPGAWPLGPQGFWASMAEPTVLQHRVFVLLVVAFGLFEWTVRTRRLRSPRSALVFPLLCAVGGGLLLTHSHAGLNLKSEFLLEVTHAPLGVLGVVIGWARWLELRLAAPDDRLPGRVWATGLAVFGILLLLYRES
;
A
#
# COMPACT_ATOMS: atom_id res chain seq x y z
N PRO A 1 -21.80 16.78 -1.08
CA PRO A 1 -20.88 16.63 -2.24
C PRO A 1 -19.46 17.04 -1.82
N ARG A 2 -18.41 16.34 -2.26
CA ARG A 2 -17.01 16.77 -2.01
C ARG A 2 -16.72 18.08 -2.73
N THR A 3 -15.95 18.96 -2.11
CA THR A 3 -15.48 20.21 -2.73
C THR A 3 -14.27 19.92 -3.64
N ASP A 4 -13.93 20.86 -4.53
CA ASP A 4 -12.72 20.73 -5.36
C ASP A 4 -11.44 20.72 -4.51
N ALA A 5 -11.47 21.38 -3.34
CA ALA A 5 -10.38 21.31 -2.37
C ALA A 5 -10.24 19.90 -1.77
N ASP A 6 -11.36 19.25 -1.42
CA ASP A 6 -11.34 17.85 -0.92
C ASP A 6 -10.79 16.89 -1.98
N ARG A 7 -11.16 17.11 -3.25
CA ARG A 7 -10.65 16.32 -4.38
C ARG A 7 -9.14 16.50 -4.56
N ALA A 8 -8.68 17.75 -4.62
CA ALA A 8 -7.25 18.05 -4.76
C ALA A 8 -6.42 17.51 -3.59
N TRP A 9 -6.97 17.54 -2.37
CA TRP A 9 -6.35 16.94 -1.19
C TRP A 9 -6.20 15.43 -1.32
N SER A 10 -7.28 14.75 -1.73
CA SER A 10 -7.30 13.30 -1.99
C SER A 10 -6.29 12.93 -3.07
N GLU A 11 -6.32 13.60 -4.24
CA GLU A 11 -5.43 13.32 -5.36
C GLU A 11 -3.95 13.45 -4.96
N TYR A 12 -3.58 14.54 -4.28
CA TYR A 12 -2.21 14.71 -3.82
C TYR A 12 -1.78 13.57 -2.89
N ASN A 13 -2.65 13.18 -1.95
CA ASN A 13 -2.34 12.10 -1.02
C ASN A 13 -2.14 10.77 -1.76
N HIS A 14 -2.93 10.49 -2.79
CA HIS A 14 -2.73 9.33 -3.66
C HIS A 14 -1.42 9.41 -4.45
N HIS A 15 -1.10 10.56 -5.04
CA HIS A 15 0.13 10.74 -5.83
C HIS A 15 1.38 10.56 -4.97
N VAL A 16 1.45 11.19 -3.81
CA VAL A 16 2.60 11.04 -2.91
C VAL A 16 2.71 9.61 -2.38
N SER A 17 1.59 8.98 -2.04
CA SER A 17 1.58 7.55 -1.68
C SER A 17 2.09 6.69 -2.85
N GLY A 18 1.69 7.01 -4.08
CA GLY A 18 2.15 6.39 -5.31
C GLY A 18 3.66 6.49 -5.52
N LEU A 19 4.30 7.62 -5.17
CA LEU A 19 5.76 7.75 -5.20
C LEU A 19 6.44 6.76 -4.26
N PHE A 20 5.94 6.59 -3.03
CA PHE A 20 6.50 5.62 -2.08
C PHE A 20 6.29 4.18 -2.58
N VAL A 21 5.11 3.83 -3.07
CA VAL A 21 4.83 2.48 -3.59
C VAL A 21 5.64 2.18 -4.86
N LEU A 22 5.81 3.17 -5.74
CA LEU A 22 6.67 3.06 -6.92
C LEU A 22 8.12 2.84 -6.52
N LEU A 23 8.65 3.62 -5.56
CA LEU A 23 9.99 3.40 -5.01
C LEU A 23 10.15 1.97 -4.47
N MET A 24 9.17 1.47 -3.72
CA MET A 24 9.18 0.09 -3.22
C MET A 24 9.23 -0.92 -4.36
N GLY A 25 8.39 -0.76 -5.39
CA GLY A 25 8.35 -1.62 -6.57
C GLY A 25 9.65 -1.59 -7.36
N THR A 26 10.22 -0.42 -7.62
CA THR A 26 11.51 -0.28 -8.33
C THR A 26 12.65 -0.94 -7.55
N LEU A 27 12.70 -0.77 -6.23
CA LEU A 27 13.69 -1.44 -5.39
C LEU A 27 13.46 -2.96 -5.35
N ALA A 28 12.21 -3.42 -5.32
CA ALA A 28 11.87 -4.83 -5.41
C ALA A 28 12.35 -5.44 -6.74
N ILE A 29 12.13 -4.77 -7.87
CA ILE A 29 12.63 -5.19 -9.19
C ILE A 29 14.16 -5.26 -9.18
N ALA A 30 14.82 -4.22 -8.66
CA ALA A 30 16.28 -4.19 -8.57
C ALA A 30 16.83 -5.34 -7.71
N HIS A 31 16.14 -5.67 -6.60
CA HIS A 31 16.50 -6.78 -5.72
C HIS A 31 16.32 -8.14 -6.41
N VAL A 32 15.14 -8.42 -6.98
CA VAL A 32 14.81 -9.69 -7.64
C VAL A 32 15.68 -9.93 -8.87
N SER A 33 16.13 -8.86 -9.55
CA SER A 33 17.06 -8.97 -10.67
C SER A 33 18.45 -9.51 -10.30
N GLY A 34 18.77 -9.60 -9.00
CA GLY A 34 20.08 -9.99 -8.48
C GLY A 34 21.14 -8.89 -8.55
N ARG A 35 20.88 -7.77 -9.25
CA ARG A 35 21.84 -6.68 -9.47
C ARG A 35 22.06 -5.80 -8.25
N ALA A 36 21.06 -5.64 -7.40
CA ALA A 36 21.12 -4.75 -6.24
C ALA A 36 20.67 -5.46 -4.95
N ARG A 37 21.58 -6.20 -4.30
CA ARG A 37 21.26 -6.92 -3.05
C ARG A 37 20.84 -5.99 -1.91
N TRP A 38 21.30 -4.74 -1.90
CA TRP A 38 20.92 -3.72 -0.91
C TRP A 38 19.45 -3.29 -1.06
N ALA A 39 18.83 -3.49 -2.23
CA ALA A 39 17.44 -3.10 -2.47
C ALA A 39 16.43 -3.98 -1.69
N ARG A 40 16.87 -5.05 -1.02
CA ARG A 40 16.08 -5.81 -0.04
C ARG A 40 15.52 -4.96 1.13
N HIS A 41 16.06 -3.75 1.31
CA HIS A 41 15.64 -2.79 2.34
C HIS A 41 14.42 -1.94 1.94
N TRP A 42 13.83 -2.17 0.76
CA TRP A 42 12.62 -1.47 0.29
C TRP A 42 11.47 -1.35 1.30
N PRO A 43 11.22 -2.29 2.25
CA PRO A 43 10.09 -2.13 3.18
C PRO A 43 10.22 -0.89 4.08
N LEU A 44 11.43 -0.35 4.26
CA LEU A 44 11.65 0.87 5.03
C LEU A 44 10.99 2.11 4.40
N ALA A 45 10.65 2.09 3.11
CA ALA A 45 9.88 3.14 2.47
C ALA A 45 8.48 3.31 3.11
N LEU A 46 7.93 2.25 3.72
CA LEU A 46 6.67 2.33 4.48
C LEU A 46 6.77 3.25 5.69
N LEU A 47 7.97 3.47 6.25
CA LEU A 47 8.15 4.44 7.34
C LEU A 47 8.00 5.87 6.83
N GLY A 48 8.50 6.16 5.63
CA GLY A 48 8.29 7.44 4.96
C GLY A 48 6.83 7.66 4.62
N LEU A 49 6.16 6.64 4.07
CA LEU A 49 4.72 6.67 3.81
C LEU A 49 3.91 6.90 5.10
N ALA A 50 4.24 6.20 6.18
CA ALA A 50 3.57 6.36 7.47
C ALA A 50 3.77 7.77 8.05
N ALA A 51 4.98 8.33 7.95
CA ALA A 51 5.25 9.70 8.37
C ALA A 51 4.43 10.71 7.55
N PHE A 52 4.34 10.51 6.23
CA PHE A 52 3.49 11.32 5.35
C PHE A 52 2.01 11.24 5.78
N MET A 53 1.48 10.03 5.97
CA MET A 53 0.09 9.79 6.38
C MET A 53 -0.21 10.40 7.76
N LEU A 54 0.72 10.31 8.72
CA LEU A 54 0.57 10.93 10.05
C LEU A 54 0.33 12.45 9.97
N VAL A 55 0.92 13.11 8.97
CA VAL A 55 0.78 14.55 8.77
C VAL A 55 -0.49 14.89 7.99
N ARG A 56 -0.87 14.06 7.01
CA ARG A 56 -1.80 14.46 5.93
C ARG A 56 -3.16 13.75 5.93
N ASN A 57 -3.35 12.68 6.70
CA ASN A 57 -4.61 11.94 6.69
C ASN A 57 -5.78 12.82 7.16
N ASP A 58 -5.53 13.65 8.17
CA ASP A 58 -6.57 14.39 8.89
C ASP A 58 -6.30 15.91 8.83
N PRO A 59 -6.80 16.65 7.83
CA PRO A 59 -6.50 18.07 7.67
C PRO A 59 -6.97 18.94 8.84
N GLY A 60 -8.01 18.51 9.57
CA GLY A 60 -8.53 19.21 10.75
C GLY A 60 -7.78 18.89 12.05
N ALA A 61 -6.95 17.86 12.06
CA ALA A 61 -6.22 17.42 13.24
C ALA A 61 -4.74 17.82 13.20
N TRP A 62 -4.11 17.90 14.36
CA TRP A 62 -2.66 17.98 14.48
C TRP A 62 -1.97 16.92 13.58
N PRO A 63 -0.87 17.23 12.89
CA PRO A 63 -0.06 18.45 13.02
C PRO A 63 -0.48 19.63 12.13
N LEU A 64 -1.38 19.44 11.17
CA LEU A 64 -1.74 20.48 10.21
C LEU A 64 -2.92 21.35 10.66
N GLY A 65 -3.91 20.72 11.28
CA GLY A 65 -5.16 21.36 11.65
C GLY A 65 -5.16 21.99 13.04
N PRO A 66 -6.23 22.74 13.36
CA PRO A 66 -6.34 23.48 14.61
C PRO A 66 -6.62 22.59 15.82
N GLN A 67 -7.11 21.35 15.64
CA GLN A 67 -7.38 20.45 16.77
C GLN A 67 -6.07 19.92 17.36
N GLY A 68 -5.90 20.06 18.67
CA GLY A 68 -4.75 19.51 19.40
C GLY A 68 -4.70 17.98 19.35
N PHE A 69 -3.51 17.40 19.54
CA PHE A 69 -3.25 15.96 19.43
C PHE A 69 -4.25 15.09 20.23
N TRP A 70 -4.37 15.30 21.55
CA TRP A 70 -5.27 14.50 22.38
C TRP A 70 -6.74 14.73 22.09
N ALA A 71 -7.13 15.96 21.75
CA ALA A 71 -8.51 16.27 21.39
C ALA A 71 -8.92 15.53 20.11
N SER A 72 -8.03 15.48 19.11
CA SER A 72 -8.28 14.76 17.87
C SER A 72 -8.40 13.24 18.06
N MET A 73 -7.78 12.66 19.09
CA MET A 73 -7.87 11.22 19.39
C MET A 73 -9.24 10.79 19.93
N ALA A 74 -10.07 11.74 20.38
CA ALA A 74 -11.46 11.45 20.77
C ALA A 74 -12.38 11.27 19.55
N GLU A 75 -11.98 11.75 18.37
CA GLU A 75 -12.70 11.56 17.12
C GLU A 75 -12.39 10.15 16.58
N PRO A 76 -13.40 9.25 16.47
CA PRO A 76 -13.18 7.85 16.10
C PRO A 76 -12.47 7.67 14.74
N THR A 77 -12.76 8.54 13.78
CA THR A 77 -12.16 8.51 12.44
C THR A 77 -10.66 8.82 12.48
N VAL A 78 -10.26 9.85 13.23
CA VAL A 78 -8.85 10.19 13.44
C VAL A 78 -8.14 9.07 14.20
N LEU A 79 -8.72 8.57 15.29
CA LEU A 79 -8.15 7.44 16.05
C LEU A 79 -7.90 6.23 15.13
N GLN A 80 -8.87 5.89 14.28
CA GLN A 80 -8.72 4.82 13.29
C GLN A 80 -7.55 5.08 12.33
N HIS A 81 -7.43 6.29 11.77
CA HIS A 81 -6.31 6.65 10.91
C HIS A 81 -4.96 6.52 11.62
N ARG A 82 -4.85 6.92 12.90
CA ARG A 82 -3.61 6.76 13.69
C ARG A 82 -3.27 5.30 13.94
N VAL A 83 -4.25 4.46 14.23
CA VAL A 83 -4.05 3.00 14.35
C VAL A 83 -3.53 2.44 13.03
N PHE A 84 -4.08 2.83 11.89
CA PHE A 84 -3.59 2.38 10.58
C PHE A 84 -2.16 2.84 10.30
N VAL A 85 -1.79 4.08 10.65
CA VAL A 85 -0.40 4.55 10.56
C VAL A 85 0.53 3.67 11.41
N LEU A 86 0.15 3.35 12.65
CA LEU A 86 0.93 2.46 13.52
C LEU A 86 1.07 1.05 12.93
N LEU A 87 0.00 0.51 12.34
CA LEU A 87 0.03 -0.78 11.66
C LEU A 87 0.97 -0.77 10.44
N VAL A 88 1.00 0.32 9.66
CA VAL A 88 1.93 0.48 8.54
C VAL A 88 3.38 0.50 9.03
N VAL A 89 3.67 1.21 10.13
CA VAL A 89 5.01 1.22 10.74
C VAL A 89 5.40 -0.18 11.22
N ALA A 90 4.54 -0.83 12.00
CA ALA A 90 4.78 -2.17 12.50
C ALA A 90 5.02 -3.17 11.37
N PHE A 91 4.20 -3.10 10.31
CA PHE A 91 4.34 -3.95 9.14
C PHE A 91 5.63 -3.68 8.37
N GLY A 92 5.99 -2.41 8.15
CA GLY A 92 7.23 -2.06 7.45
C GLY A 92 8.47 -2.56 8.17
N LEU A 93 8.52 -2.43 9.50
CA LEU A 93 9.59 -2.99 10.33
C LEU A 93 9.58 -4.52 10.30
N PHE A 94 8.42 -5.15 10.45
CA PHE A 94 8.27 -6.59 10.38
C PHE A 94 8.78 -7.16 9.05
N GLU A 95 8.27 -6.67 7.92
CA GLU A 95 8.67 -7.14 6.58
C GLU A 95 10.16 -6.86 6.33
N TRP A 96 10.68 -5.73 6.83
CA TRP A 96 12.11 -5.47 6.80
C TRP A 96 12.93 -6.53 7.55
N THR A 97 12.51 -6.95 8.75
CA THR A 97 13.20 -8.01 9.49
C THR A 97 13.14 -9.37 8.79
N VAL A 98 12.03 -9.68 8.11
CA VAL A 98 11.87 -10.89 7.30
C VAL A 98 12.82 -10.85 6.10
N ARG A 99 12.79 -9.76 5.32
CA ARG A 99 13.61 -9.58 4.10
C ARG A 99 15.11 -9.56 4.38
N THR A 100 15.51 -9.06 5.55
CA THR A 100 16.92 -9.03 5.99
C THR A 100 17.36 -10.30 6.72
N ARG A 101 16.49 -11.32 6.81
CA ARG A 101 16.74 -12.60 7.51
C ARG A 101 17.08 -12.44 9.00
N ARG A 102 16.67 -11.33 9.62
CA ARG A 102 16.68 -11.14 11.08
C ARG A 102 15.61 -12.02 11.73
N LEU A 103 14.46 -12.15 11.06
CA LEU A 103 13.44 -13.15 11.36
C LEU A 103 13.48 -14.24 10.28
N ARG A 104 13.81 -15.49 10.66
CA ARG A 104 14.06 -16.59 9.71
C ARG A 104 12.91 -17.59 9.55
N SER A 105 11.71 -17.23 10.01
CA SER A 105 10.54 -18.11 9.94
C SER A 105 9.93 -18.15 8.52
N PRO A 106 9.79 -19.34 7.90
CA PRO A 106 9.11 -19.47 6.61
C PRO A 106 7.65 -19.01 6.65
N ARG A 107 6.96 -19.16 7.79
CA ARG A 107 5.59 -18.70 7.98
C ARG A 107 5.50 -17.17 7.98
N SER A 108 6.49 -16.51 8.59
CA SER A 108 6.55 -15.05 8.64
C SER A 108 6.73 -14.44 7.24
N ALA A 109 7.43 -15.13 6.33
CA ALA A 109 7.55 -14.70 4.94
C ALA A 109 6.23 -14.71 4.15
N LEU A 110 5.21 -15.42 4.64
CA LEU A 110 3.90 -15.50 4.00
C LEU A 110 2.96 -14.35 4.40
N VAL A 111 3.32 -13.53 5.38
CA VAL A 111 2.45 -12.43 5.85
C VAL A 111 2.26 -11.38 4.75
N PHE A 112 3.34 -10.90 4.12
CA PHE A 112 3.23 -9.94 3.00
C PHE A 112 2.34 -10.46 1.86
N PRO A 113 2.57 -11.65 1.27
CA PRO A 113 1.72 -12.11 0.18
C PRO A 113 0.27 -12.33 0.59
N LEU A 114 0.01 -12.78 1.83
CA LEU A 114 -1.35 -12.93 2.35
C LEU A 114 -2.06 -11.58 2.51
N LEU A 115 -1.37 -10.57 3.05
CA LEU A 115 -1.95 -9.23 3.18
C LEU A 115 -2.25 -8.62 1.82
N CYS A 116 -1.39 -8.80 0.82
CA CYS A 116 -1.68 -8.37 -0.55
C CYS A 116 -2.89 -9.10 -1.15
N ALA A 117 -2.95 -10.43 -1.01
CA ALA A 117 -4.04 -11.23 -1.57
C ALA A 117 -5.38 -10.94 -0.90
N VAL A 118 -5.42 -10.91 0.44
CA VAL A 118 -6.63 -10.63 1.20
C VAL A 118 -7.04 -9.17 1.05
N GLY A 119 -6.10 -8.23 1.17
CA GLY A 119 -6.38 -6.80 0.98
C GLY A 119 -6.88 -6.50 -0.43
N GLY A 120 -6.23 -7.05 -1.45
CA GLY A 120 -6.69 -6.95 -2.84
C GLY A 120 -8.08 -7.58 -3.04
N GLY A 121 -8.33 -8.75 -2.46
CA GLY A 121 -9.64 -9.40 -2.50
C GLY A 121 -10.72 -8.56 -1.83
N LEU A 122 -10.46 -7.99 -0.65
CA LEU A 122 -11.39 -7.12 0.07
C LEU A 122 -11.71 -5.86 -0.71
N LEU A 123 -10.73 -5.27 -1.40
CA LEU A 123 -10.95 -4.12 -2.31
C LEU A 123 -11.90 -4.48 -3.45
N LEU A 124 -11.84 -5.72 -3.96
CA LEU A 124 -12.74 -6.20 -5.02
C LEU A 124 -14.14 -6.54 -4.52
N THR A 125 -14.27 -7.00 -3.27
CA THR A 125 -15.54 -7.48 -2.71
C THR A 125 -16.26 -6.46 -1.84
N HIS A 126 -15.71 -5.26 -1.64
CA HIS A 126 -16.39 -4.22 -0.89
C HIS A 126 -17.58 -3.70 -1.72
N SER A 127 -18.80 -4.01 -1.27
CA SER A 127 -20.05 -3.61 -1.91
C SER A 127 -20.31 -2.12 -1.73
N HIS A 128 -20.32 -1.36 -2.83
CA HIS A 128 -20.85 0.00 -2.86
C HIS A 128 -22.37 -0.06 -2.98
N ALA A 129 -23.09 0.15 -1.88
CA ALA A 129 -24.54 0.30 -1.87
C ALA A 129 -24.92 1.79 -1.97
N GLY A 130 -24.52 2.46 -3.05
CA GLY A 130 -24.79 3.88 -3.30
C GLY A 130 -26.01 4.07 -4.21
N LEU A 131 -26.70 5.20 -4.07
CA LEU A 131 -27.86 5.54 -4.90
C LEU A 131 -27.46 6.22 -6.23
N ASN A 132 -26.18 6.17 -6.63
CA ASN A 132 -25.65 6.89 -7.79
C ASN A 132 -24.60 6.07 -8.57
N LEU A 133 -25.09 5.39 -9.61
CA LEU A 133 -24.34 4.52 -10.53
C LEU A 133 -23.12 5.17 -11.16
N LYS A 134 -23.10 6.49 -11.34
CA LYS A 134 -21.96 7.20 -11.97
C LYS A 134 -20.78 7.32 -11.02
N SER A 135 -21.02 7.68 -9.75
CA SER A 135 -19.97 7.68 -8.74
C SER A 135 -19.47 6.27 -8.42
N GLU A 136 -20.35 5.27 -8.50
CA GLU A 136 -20.00 3.86 -8.33
C GLU A 136 -19.07 3.36 -9.44
N PHE A 137 -19.42 3.61 -10.70
CA PHE A 137 -18.59 3.22 -11.84
C PHE A 137 -17.20 3.89 -11.79
N LEU A 138 -17.12 5.18 -11.42
CA LEU A 138 -15.85 5.90 -11.35
C LEU A 138 -14.96 5.44 -10.18
N LEU A 139 -15.57 5.07 -9.05
CA LEU A 139 -14.89 4.42 -7.94
C LEU A 139 -14.39 3.02 -8.32
N GLU A 140 -15.23 2.23 -8.97
CA GLU A 140 -14.94 0.85 -9.40
C GLU A 140 -13.81 0.82 -10.44
N VAL A 141 -13.83 1.71 -11.44
CA VAL A 141 -12.75 1.82 -12.44
C VAL A 141 -11.40 2.14 -11.81
N THR A 142 -11.39 2.83 -10.66
CA THR A 142 -10.15 3.24 -10.00
C THR A 142 -9.66 2.22 -8.97
N HIS A 143 -10.57 1.55 -8.25
CA HIS A 143 -10.23 0.61 -7.18
C HIS A 143 -10.10 -0.84 -7.67
N ALA A 144 -10.86 -1.26 -8.67
CA ALA A 144 -10.82 -2.64 -9.18
C ALA A 144 -9.44 -3.00 -9.76
N PRO A 145 -8.76 -2.15 -10.55
CA PRO A 145 -7.40 -2.45 -11.02
C PRO A 145 -6.41 -2.63 -9.86
N LEU A 146 -6.49 -1.79 -8.82
CA LEU A 146 -5.65 -1.90 -7.62
C LEU A 146 -5.94 -3.20 -6.86
N GLY A 147 -7.22 -3.58 -6.73
CA GLY A 147 -7.63 -4.84 -6.11
C GLY A 147 -7.08 -6.07 -6.84
N VAL A 148 -7.22 -6.12 -8.17
CA VAL A 148 -6.67 -7.18 -9.03
C VAL A 148 -5.15 -7.24 -8.89
N LEU A 149 -4.46 -6.10 -8.95
CA LEU A 149 -3.01 -6.03 -8.76
C LEU A 149 -2.61 -6.55 -7.38
N GLY A 150 -3.33 -6.20 -6.31
CA GLY A 150 -3.08 -6.71 -4.97
C GLY A 150 -3.14 -8.24 -4.90
N VAL A 151 -4.18 -8.82 -5.50
CA VAL A 151 -4.35 -10.29 -5.60
C VAL A 151 -3.19 -10.93 -6.38
N VAL A 152 -2.85 -10.37 -7.55
CA VAL A 152 -1.75 -10.87 -8.40
C VAL A 152 -0.41 -10.78 -7.68
N ILE A 153 -0.09 -9.65 -7.04
CA ILE A 153 1.13 -9.44 -6.26
C ILE A 153 1.22 -10.47 -5.13
N GLY A 154 0.12 -10.68 -4.41
CA GLY A 154 0.04 -11.62 -3.29
C GLY A 154 0.33 -13.05 -3.73
N TRP A 155 -0.38 -13.55 -4.74
CA TRP A 155 -0.18 -14.91 -5.23
C TRP A 155 1.16 -15.11 -5.93
N ALA A 156 1.64 -14.13 -6.71
CA ALA A 156 2.96 -14.21 -7.34
C ALA A 156 4.09 -14.28 -6.30
N ARG A 157 4.01 -13.47 -5.22
CA ARG A 157 4.99 -13.54 -4.14
C ARG A 157 4.86 -14.83 -3.33
N TRP A 158 3.66 -15.36 -3.14
CA TRP A 158 3.46 -16.68 -2.53
C TRP A 158 4.14 -17.79 -3.35
N LEU A 159 3.95 -17.80 -4.67
CA LEU A 159 4.56 -18.78 -5.57
C LEU A 159 6.09 -18.68 -5.59
N GLU A 160 6.65 -17.48 -5.67
CA GLU A 160 8.12 -17.27 -5.58
C GLU A 160 8.71 -17.90 -4.30
N LEU A 161 8.01 -17.81 -3.17
CA LEU A 161 8.47 -18.37 -1.90
C LEU A 161 8.36 -19.90 -1.81
N ARG A 162 7.59 -20.54 -2.69
CA ARG A 162 7.27 -21.97 -2.62
C ARG A 162 7.92 -22.79 -3.73
N LEU A 163 8.24 -22.16 -4.86
CA LEU A 163 8.89 -22.81 -5.99
C LEU A 163 10.40 -22.85 -5.81
N ALA A 164 11.04 -23.87 -6.39
CA ALA A 164 12.49 -23.96 -6.46
C ALA A 164 13.02 -23.17 -7.66
N ALA A 165 14.28 -22.75 -7.62
CA ALA A 165 14.91 -22.17 -8.80
C ALA A 165 15.00 -23.22 -9.93
N PRO A 166 14.70 -22.85 -11.19
CA PRO A 166 14.48 -21.50 -11.70
C PRO A 166 13.03 -21.01 -11.72
N ASP A 167 12.06 -21.82 -11.28
CA ASP A 167 10.63 -21.54 -11.41
C ASP A 167 10.14 -20.39 -10.50
N ASP A 168 10.91 -20.06 -9.46
CA ASP A 168 10.71 -18.90 -8.59
C ASP A 168 10.90 -17.55 -9.30
N ARG A 169 11.68 -17.51 -10.39
CA ARG A 169 12.13 -16.27 -11.03
C ARG A 169 10.99 -15.48 -11.67
N LEU A 170 10.08 -16.15 -12.38
CA LEU A 170 8.97 -15.48 -13.05
C LEU A 170 8.00 -14.88 -12.03
N PRO A 171 7.47 -15.63 -11.04
CA PRO A 171 6.64 -15.06 -9.98
C PRO A 171 7.35 -13.92 -9.25
N GLY A 172 8.65 -14.05 -8.98
CA GLY A 172 9.49 -12.99 -8.43
C GLY A 172 9.43 -11.68 -9.22
N ARG A 173 9.54 -11.75 -10.55
CA ARG A 173 9.42 -10.58 -11.43
C ARG A 173 8.00 -10.03 -11.48
N VAL A 174 6.99 -10.89 -11.46
CA VAL A 174 5.58 -10.51 -11.53
C VAL A 174 5.16 -9.69 -10.32
N TRP A 175 5.41 -10.14 -9.09
CA TRP A 175 4.99 -9.35 -7.91
C TRP A 175 5.77 -8.03 -7.79
N ALA A 176 7.06 -8.03 -8.12
CA ALA A 176 7.89 -6.83 -8.02
C ALA A 176 7.47 -5.78 -9.05
N THR A 177 7.18 -6.21 -10.28
CA THR A 177 6.66 -5.33 -11.34
C THR A 177 5.24 -4.88 -11.02
N GLY A 178 4.40 -5.78 -10.52
CA GLY A 178 3.05 -5.45 -10.07
C GLY A 178 3.04 -4.36 -9.00
N LEU A 179 3.96 -4.42 -8.03
CA LEU A 179 4.09 -3.38 -7.01
C LEU A 179 4.47 -2.01 -7.61
N ALA A 180 5.35 -1.98 -8.60
CA ALA A 180 5.70 -0.75 -9.31
C ALA A 180 4.50 -0.19 -10.11
N VAL A 181 3.75 -1.07 -10.80
CA VAL A 181 2.53 -0.69 -11.52
C VAL A 181 1.47 -0.16 -10.56
N PHE A 182 1.30 -0.75 -9.39
CA PHE A 182 0.41 -0.23 -8.34
C PHE A 182 0.76 1.23 -7.98
N GLY A 183 2.05 1.51 -7.79
CA GLY A 183 2.53 2.88 -7.54
C GLY A 183 2.24 3.84 -8.71
N ILE A 184 2.38 3.38 -9.96
CA ILE A 184 2.03 4.16 -11.15
C ILE A 184 0.54 4.47 -11.19
N LEU A 185 -0.33 3.49 -10.91
CA LEU A 185 -1.77 3.72 -10.89
C LEU A 185 -2.17 4.75 -9.83
N LEU A 186 -1.51 4.74 -8.66
CA LEU A 186 -1.70 5.77 -7.64
C LEU A 186 -1.25 7.15 -8.11
N LEU A 187 -0.17 7.26 -8.89
CA LEU A 187 0.27 8.52 -9.50
C LEU A 187 -0.69 9.05 -10.56
N LEU A 188 -1.39 8.15 -11.25
CA LEU A 188 -2.38 8.49 -12.26
C LEU A 188 -3.79 8.63 -11.69
N TYR A 189 -3.94 8.46 -10.37
CA TYR A 189 -5.23 8.58 -9.68
C TYR A 189 -5.83 9.98 -9.89
N ARG A 190 -7.13 10.01 -10.17
CA ARG A 190 -7.93 11.23 -10.30
C ARG A 190 -9.23 11.06 -9.52
N GLU A 191 -9.55 12.05 -8.71
CA GLU A 191 -10.79 12.07 -7.93
C GLU A 191 -11.87 12.77 -8.77
N SER A 192 -12.86 12.00 -9.24
CA SER A 192 -13.97 12.50 -10.06
C SER A 192 -15.15 13.05 -9.24
#